data_AF-U7PQZ0-F1
#
_entry.id   AF-U7PQZ0-F1
#
_cell.length_a   1.000
_cell.length_b   1.000
_cell.length_c   1.000
_cell.angle_alpha   90.00
_cell.angle_beta   90.00
_cell.angle_gamma   90.00
#
_symmetry.space_group_name_H-M   'P 1'
#
loop_
_entity.id
_entity.type
_entity.pdbx_description
1 polymer ?
#
loop_
_entity_poly.entity_id
_entity_poly.type
_entity_poly.pdbx_seq_one_letter_code
_entity_poly.pdbx_strand_id
1 'polypeptide(L)'
;MERWTSQQMPSSKASYGLLMAMCSLAAYRIQKGIAPATVGFARHLKPQVYLQEAISSVDLSLAVQKQTEELQAVALLCVTGLEKGDAALLQQYLGLYHAIVANQSLYDENRWPPSMHDMEKEQRRRLYWYMYRLEVHTALVMGHPVRCPELESLVAYPQIPDFDRFGGNYGEGSEAINDNDEVEWLTGWNFVTDLYRGLEHLLAKFRPRRLSTHHSRIGPGSTLPTVFLIDFDPESKILMPLKAALNKLPIRFRHAQPLSSNVSLNRCGFQATNIVCTYQLVRIMVYAFSKATFSQACRTAIDLVEDMASIPMDYLKWTTLAATQELSGIGHMLWQFMRQDLVTADYHELRSALLCIKEYLESLQSSFTYVRRASMRMGKYERSVCN
;
A
#
# COMPACT_ATOMS: atom_id res chain seq x y z
N MET A 1 11.83 17.75 2.49
CA MET A 1 11.04 18.36 3.58
C MET A 1 11.70 19.59 4.21
N GLU A 2 13.04 19.75 4.12
CA GLU A 2 13.79 20.88 4.71
C GLU A 2 13.25 22.30 4.41
N ARG A 3 12.70 22.53 3.22
CA ARG A 3 12.16 23.85 2.83
C ARG A 3 10.98 24.30 3.70
N TRP A 4 10.08 23.38 4.04
CA TRP A 4 8.85 23.73 4.77
C TRP A 4 9.10 23.90 6.26
N THR A 5 10.00 23.11 6.84
CA THR A 5 10.43 23.26 8.24
C THR A 5 11.22 24.54 8.47
N SER A 6 11.94 25.03 7.45
CA SER A 6 12.62 26.34 7.48
C SER A 6 11.70 27.52 7.12
N GLN A 7 10.38 27.31 7.06
CA GLN A 7 9.38 28.32 6.67
C GLN A 7 9.63 28.96 5.30
N GLN A 8 10.38 28.29 4.42
CA GLN A 8 10.57 28.78 3.06
C GLN A 8 9.25 28.64 2.30
N MET A 9 8.82 29.76 1.72
CA MET A 9 7.63 29.78 0.86
C MET A 9 7.88 28.97 -0.42
N PRO A 10 6.83 28.41 -1.03
CA PRO A 10 6.93 27.75 -2.33
C PRO A 10 7.56 28.69 -3.36
N SER A 11 8.61 28.22 -4.04
CA SER A 11 9.33 29.02 -5.05
C SER A 11 8.89 28.72 -6.48
N SER A 12 7.98 27.77 -6.67
CA SER A 12 7.52 27.30 -7.98
C SER A 12 6.07 26.80 -7.90
N LYS A 13 5.40 26.70 -9.05
CA LYS A 13 4.06 26.08 -9.14
C LYS A 13 4.08 24.62 -8.64
N ALA A 14 5.15 23.89 -8.94
CA ALA A 14 5.36 22.50 -8.51
C ALA A 14 5.50 22.38 -6.97
N SER A 15 6.35 23.20 -6.34
CA SER A 15 6.49 23.21 -4.88
C SER A 15 5.20 23.67 -4.18
N TYR A 16 4.46 24.63 -4.75
CA TYR A 16 3.17 25.05 -4.23
C TYR A 16 2.13 23.92 -4.30
N GLY A 17 2.01 23.27 -5.47
CA GLY A 17 1.12 22.12 -5.66
C GLY A 17 1.44 20.96 -4.71
N LEU A 18 2.73 20.68 -4.50
CA LEU A 18 3.20 19.69 -3.53
C LEU A 18 2.75 20.05 -2.11
N LEU A 19 2.96 21.29 -1.66
CA LEU A 19 2.54 21.75 -0.34
C LEU A 19 1.02 21.62 -0.16
N MET A 20 0.23 22.07 -1.14
CA MET A 20 -1.23 21.97 -1.09
C MET A 20 -1.70 20.52 -1.06
N ALA A 21 -1.04 19.62 -1.79
CA ALA A 21 -1.34 18.19 -1.76
C ALA A 21 -1.04 17.58 -0.38
N MET A 22 0.09 17.95 0.24
CA MET A 22 0.44 17.55 1.61
C MET A 22 -0.60 18.05 2.62
N CYS A 23 -0.97 19.34 2.55
CA CYS A 23 -1.99 19.94 3.41
C CYS A 23 -3.37 19.27 3.22
N SER A 24 -3.74 18.95 1.98
CA SER A 24 -5.00 18.25 1.68
C SER A 24 -5.05 16.87 2.35
N LEU A 25 -4.02 16.05 2.11
CA LEU A 25 -3.91 14.72 2.70
C LEU A 25 -3.94 14.77 4.24
N ALA A 26 -3.14 15.66 4.83
CA ALA A 26 -3.09 15.85 6.28
C ALA A 26 -4.45 16.28 6.83
N ALA A 27 -5.12 17.25 6.21
CA ALA A 27 -6.41 17.76 6.66
C ALA A 27 -7.51 16.69 6.58
N TYR A 28 -7.53 15.84 5.54
CA TYR A 28 -8.45 14.70 5.46
C TYR A 28 -8.17 13.66 6.55
N ARG A 29 -6.90 13.38 6.86
CA ARG A 29 -6.52 12.47 7.96
C ARG A 29 -6.94 13.02 9.32
N ILE A 30 -6.69 14.30 9.58
CA ILE A 30 -7.13 14.97 10.81
C ILE A 30 -8.65 14.92 10.96
N GLN A 31 -9.42 15.18 9.88
CA GLN A 31 -10.88 15.05 9.92
C GLN A 31 -11.37 13.64 10.28
N LYS A 32 -10.57 12.61 9.98
CA LYS A 32 -10.86 11.22 10.36
C LYS A 32 -10.35 10.84 11.76
N GLY A 33 -9.80 11.79 12.52
CA GLY A 33 -9.22 11.53 13.85
C GLY A 33 -7.80 10.97 13.81
N ILE A 34 -7.15 10.96 12.64
CA ILE A 34 -5.78 10.50 12.47
C ILE A 34 -4.86 11.72 12.59
N ALA A 35 -4.45 12.01 13.82
CA ALA A 35 -3.62 13.16 14.14
C ALA A 35 -2.67 12.86 15.31
N PRO A 36 -1.47 13.48 15.35
CA PRO A 36 -0.62 13.39 16.52
C PRO A 36 -1.30 14.10 17.70
N ALA A 37 -1.30 13.49 18.87
CA ALA A 37 -1.98 14.01 20.06
C ALA A 37 -1.50 15.41 20.48
N THR A 38 -0.31 15.81 20.05
CA THR A 38 0.41 17.01 20.51
C THR A 38 0.16 18.26 19.66
N VAL A 39 -0.51 18.16 18.51
CA VAL A 39 -0.68 19.30 17.60
C VAL A 39 -2.08 19.89 17.76
N GLY A 40 -2.16 21.15 18.19
CA GLY A 40 -3.42 21.91 18.19
C GLY A 40 -3.84 22.24 16.77
N PHE A 41 -4.96 21.68 16.30
CA PHE A 41 -5.48 21.97 14.97
C PHE A 41 -6.45 23.15 14.97
N ALA A 42 -6.46 23.92 13.89
CA ALA A 42 -7.49 24.91 13.66
C ALA A 42 -8.88 24.24 13.68
N ARG A 43 -9.83 24.82 14.42
CA ARG A 43 -11.20 24.29 14.55
C ARG A 43 -11.97 24.19 13.22
N HIS A 44 -11.48 24.83 12.16
CA HIS A 44 -12.15 24.95 10.86
C HIS A 44 -11.25 24.55 9.69
N LEU A 45 -10.60 23.38 9.75
CA LEU A 45 -9.91 22.82 8.60
C LEU A 45 -10.92 22.52 7.47
N LYS A 46 -10.63 23.04 6.26
CA LYS A 46 -11.39 22.78 5.03
C LYS A 46 -10.51 22.01 4.03
N PRO A 47 -10.38 20.66 4.14
CA PRO A 47 -9.48 19.88 3.28
C PRO A 47 -9.70 20.06 1.79
N GLN A 48 -10.96 20.33 1.40
CA GLN A 48 -11.36 20.53 0.01
C GLN A 48 -10.70 21.76 -0.64
N VAL A 49 -10.40 22.81 0.14
CA VAL A 49 -9.71 24.02 -0.37
C VAL A 49 -8.29 23.63 -0.80
N TYR A 50 -7.53 22.99 0.09
CA TYR A 50 -6.19 22.51 -0.23
C TYR A 50 -6.20 21.51 -1.39
N LEU A 51 -7.22 20.66 -1.47
CA LEU A 51 -7.37 19.72 -2.60
C LEU A 51 -7.54 20.46 -3.93
N GLN A 52 -8.40 21.48 -3.97
CA GLN A 52 -8.65 22.27 -5.18
C GLN A 52 -7.39 23.02 -5.62
N GLU A 53 -6.64 23.60 -4.69
CA GLU A 53 -5.37 24.28 -4.98
C GLU A 53 -4.29 23.31 -5.47
N ALA A 54 -4.23 22.10 -4.90
CA ALA A 54 -3.33 21.06 -5.39
C ALA A 54 -3.68 20.64 -6.83
N ILE A 55 -4.97 20.42 -7.10
CA ILE A 55 -5.48 20.06 -8.43
C ILE A 55 -5.19 21.15 -9.47
N SER A 56 -5.42 22.42 -9.14
CA SER A 56 -5.17 23.56 -10.04
C SER A 56 -3.68 23.78 -10.34
N SER A 57 -2.82 23.29 -9.44
CA SER A 57 -1.37 23.43 -9.55
C SER A 57 -0.72 22.37 -10.45
N VAL A 58 -1.30 21.18 -10.56
CA VAL A 58 -0.78 20.10 -11.41
C VAL A 58 -1.07 20.41 -12.87
N ASP A 59 -0.04 20.40 -13.70
CA ASP A 59 -0.20 20.53 -15.13
C ASP A 59 -0.51 19.14 -15.74
N LEU A 60 -1.65 19.03 -16.43
CA LEU A 60 -2.09 17.78 -17.06
C LEU A 60 -1.38 17.51 -18.39
N SER A 61 -0.65 18.48 -18.94
CA SER A 61 0.10 18.31 -20.18
C SER A 61 1.27 17.36 -20.00
N LEU A 62 1.40 16.41 -20.93
CA LEU A 62 2.56 15.50 -21.04
C LEU A 62 3.68 16.09 -21.91
N ALA A 63 3.50 17.29 -22.48
CA ALA A 63 4.48 17.90 -23.38
C ALA A 63 5.69 18.46 -22.64
N VAL A 64 5.58 18.70 -21.33
CA VAL A 64 6.63 19.28 -20.50
C VAL A 64 7.15 18.23 -19.53
N GLN A 65 8.48 18.17 -19.39
CA GLN A 65 9.12 17.29 -18.42
C GLN A 65 8.68 17.68 -17.00
N LYS A 66 8.25 16.70 -16.21
CA LYS A 66 7.67 16.92 -14.90
C LYS A 66 8.79 16.97 -13.86
N GLN A 67 8.71 17.96 -12.98
CA GLN A 67 9.66 18.08 -11.87
C GLN A 67 9.34 17.03 -10.80
N THR A 68 10.35 16.63 -10.02
CA THR A 68 10.18 15.66 -8.93
C THR A 68 9.08 16.08 -7.95
N GLU A 69 8.99 17.37 -7.61
CA GLU A 69 7.94 17.91 -6.74
C GLU A 69 6.53 17.78 -7.36
N GLU A 70 6.39 17.90 -8.68
CA GLU A 70 5.11 17.72 -9.37
C GLU A 70 4.68 16.26 -9.38
N LEU A 71 5.62 15.33 -9.61
CA LEU A 71 5.36 13.89 -9.49
C LEU A 71 4.92 13.52 -8.07
N GLN A 72 5.55 14.10 -7.05
CA GLN A 72 5.16 13.93 -5.65
C GLN A 72 3.75 14.47 -5.38
N ALA A 73 3.39 15.64 -5.94
CA ALA A 73 2.05 16.20 -5.83
C ALA A 73 1.00 15.26 -6.46
N VAL A 74 1.26 14.72 -7.65
CA VAL A 74 0.41 13.72 -8.31
C VAL A 74 0.24 12.46 -7.45
N ALA A 75 1.33 11.94 -6.87
CA ALA A 75 1.26 10.79 -5.98
C ALA A 75 0.42 11.07 -4.72
N LEU A 76 0.61 12.24 -4.10
CA LEU A 76 -0.20 12.65 -2.94
C LEU A 76 -1.68 12.84 -3.28
N LEU A 77 -2.02 13.29 -4.49
CA LEU A 77 -3.41 13.35 -4.95
C LEU A 77 -4.02 11.95 -5.11
N CYS A 78 -3.25 10.95 -5.56
CA CYS A 78 -3.68 9.56 -5.56
C CYS A 78 -4.00 9.08 -4.13
N VAL A 79 -3.08 9.31 -3.20
CA VAL A 79 -3.26 8.93 -1.78
C VAL A 79 -4.44 9.69 -1.17
N THR A 80 -4.64 10.96 -1.52
CA THR A 80 -5.77 11.76 -1.05
C THR A 80 -7.10 11.24 -1.60
N GLY A 81 -7.15 10.83 -2.87
CA GLY A 81 -8.31 10.15 -3.46
C GLY A 81 -8.63 8.85 -2.75
N LEU A 82 -7.59 8.06 -2.43
CA LEU A 82 -7.73 6.86 -1.62
C LEU A 82 -8.32 7.20 -0.24
N GLU A 83 -7.73 8.16 0.48
CA GLU A 83 -8.18 8.62 1.79
C GLU A 83 -9.63 9.11 1.77
N LYS A 84 -10.00 9.92 0.79
CA LYS A 84 -11.37 10.42 0.64
C LYS A 84 -12.38 9.29 0.31
N GLY A 85 -11.90 8.14 -0.18
CA GLY A 85 -12.75 7.10 -0.76
C GLY A 85 -13.31 7.52 -2.13
N ASP A 86 -12.61 8.43 -2.81
CA ASP A 86 -12.95 8.96 -4.13
C ASP A 86 -12.20 8.18 -5.20
N ALA A 87 -12.82 7.09 -5.67
CA ALA A 87 -12.22 6.21 -6.66
C ALA A 87 -11.98 6.92 -8.00
N ALA A 88 -12.80 7.91 -8.37
CA ALA A 88 -12.63 8.65 -9.61
C ALA A 88 -11.37 9.52 -9.56
N LEU A 89 -11.19 10.27 -8.46
CA LEU A 89 -9.98 11.07 -8.25
C LEU A 89 -8.72 10.21 -8.23
N LEU A 90 -8.76 9.09 -7.50
CA LEU A 90 -7.64 8.14 -7.45
C LEU A 90 -7.28 7.64 -8.86
N GLN A 91 -8.25 7.12 -9.62
CA GLN A 91 -7.98 6.54 -10.95
C GLN A 91 -7.52 7.59 -11.96
N GLN A 92 -8.02 8.82 -11.87
CA GLN A 92 -7.58 9.93 -12.72
C GLN A 92 -6.09 10.22 -12.52
N TYR A 93 -5.65 10.42 -11.27
CA TYR A 93 -4.26 10.77 -10.99
C TYR A 93 -3.31 9.58 -11.11
N LEU A 94 -3.79 8.36 -10.84
CA LEU A 94 -3.03 7.14 -11.09
C LEU A 94 -2.79 6.96 -12.61
N GLY A 95 -3.83 7.18 -13.43
CA GLY A 95 -3.70 7.19 -14.89
C GLY A 95 -2.74 8.27 -15.40
N LEU A 96 -2.82 9.49 -14.86
CA LEU A 96 -1.89 10.58 -15.19
C LEU A 96 -0.45 10.21 -14.82
N TYR A 97 -0.22 9.67 -13.62
CA TYR A 97 1.11 9.25 -13.17
C TYR A 97 1.72 8.24 -14.14
N HIS A 98 0.98 7.19 -14.50
CA HIS A 98 1.46 6.18 -15.45
C HIS A 98 1.69 6.73 -16.86
N ALA A 99 0.87 7.68 -17.30
CA ALA A 99 1.10 8.37 -18.57
C ALA A 99 2.42 9.17 -18.54
N ILE A 100 2.73 9.83 -17.42
CA ILE A 100 4.01 10.52 -17.22
C ILE A 100 5.19 9.52 -17.19
N VAL A 101 5.04 8.40 -16.47
CA VAL A 101 6.07 7.34 -16.41
C VAL A 101 6.41 6.84 -17.81
N ALA A 102 5.40 6.56 -18.64
CA ALA A 102 5.59 6.11 -20.02
C ALA A 102 6.21 7.21 -20.90
N ASN A 103 5.69 8.44 -20.82
CA ASN A 103 6.15 9.57 -21.64
C ASN A 103 7.61 9.96 -21.35
N GLN A 104 8.00 10.00 -20.07
CA GLN A 104 9.32 10.45 -19.61
C GLN A 104 10.29 9.30 -19.34
N SER A 105 9.91 8.08 -19.68
CA SER A 105 10.68 6.86 -19.43
C SER A 105 11.14 6.71 -17.97
N LEU A 106 10.29 7.09 -17.00
CA LEU A 106 10.66 7.05 -15.57
C LEU A 106 10.90 5.63 -15.05
N TYR A 107 10.42 4.62 -15.78
CA TYR A 107 10.63 3.20 -15.50
C TYR A 107 12.07 2.73 -15.81
N ASP A 108 12.92 3.54 -16.44
CA ASP A 108 14.31 3.18 -16.77
C ASP A 108 15.28 4.25 -16.27
N GLU A 109 16.06 3.92 -15.24
CA GLU A 109 17.04 4.83 -14.64
C GLU A 109 18.10 5.32 -15.63
N ASN A 110 18.41 4.54 -16.67
CA ASN A 110 19.42 4.94 -17.66
C ASN A 110 18.93 6.09 -18.55
N ARG A 111 17.63 6.35 -18.56
CA ARG A 111 16.99 7.45 -19.33
C ARG A 111 16.77 8.69 -18.48
N TRP A 112 17.11 8.66 -17.20
CA TRP A 112 17.00 9.82 -16.34
C TRP A 112 18.07 10.85 -16.70
N PRO A 113 17.83 12.17 -16.46
CA PRO A 113 18.82 13.20 -16.74
C PRO A 113 20.18 12.89 -16.06
N PRO A 114 21.30 12.88 -16.81
CA PRO A 114 22.62 12.56 -16.25
C PRO A 114 23.11 13.59 -15.22
N SER A 115 22.53 14.80 -15.23
CA SER A 115 22.82 15.86 -14.26
C SER A 115 22.00 15.76 -12.97
N MET A 116 21.18 14.72 -12.81
CA MET A 116 20.35 14.54 -11.61
C MET A 116 21.23 14.24 -10.40
N HIS A 117 21.00 14.98 -9.31
CA HIS A 117 21.73 14.78 -8.08
C HIS A 117 21.34 13.45 -7.40
N ASP A 118 22.30 12.80 -6.72
CA ASP A 118 22.08 11.48 -6.09
C ASP A 118 20.88 11.49 -5.13
N MET A 119 20.70 12.55 -4.33
CA MET A 119 19.53 12.65 -3.44
C MET A 119 18.21 12.75 -4.20
N GLU A 120 18.17 13.45 -5.34
CA GLU A 120 16.98 13.51 -6.18
C GLU A 120 16.70 12.14 -6.81
N LYS A 121 17.75 11.42 -7.21
CA LYS A 121 17.67 10.04 -7.72
C LYS A 121 17.02 9.11 -6.69
N GLU A 122 17.46 9.17 -5.44
CA GLU A 122 16.91 8.37 -4.34
C GLU A 122 15.46 8.75 -4.01
N GLN A 123 15.11 10.03 -4.03
CA GLN A 123 13.72 10.49 -3.89
C GLN A 123 12.84 9.95 -5.02
N ARG A 124 13.34 9.93 -6.25
CA ARG A 124 12.63 9.41 -7.43
C ARG A 124 12.43 7.89 -7.35
N ARG A 125 13.44 7.12 -6.94
CA ARG A 125 13.32 5.67 -6.68
C ARG A 125 12.22 5.36 -5.65
N ARG A 126 12.22 6.08 -4.52
CA ARG A 126 11.19 5.92 -3.48
C ARG A 126 9.79 6.20 -4.02
N LEU A 127 9.64 7.30 -4.76
CA LEU A 127 8.37 7.69 -5.35
C LEU A 127 7.86 6.64 -6.35
N TYR A 128 8.74 6.16 -7.23
CA TYR A 128 8.42 5.13 -8.22
C TYR A 128 7.89 3.87 -7.55
N TRP A 129 8.67 3.30 -6.64
CA TRP A 129 8.32 2.06 -5.96
C TRP A 129 7.12 2.24 -5.02
N TYR A 130 6.92 3.43 -4.44
CA TYR A 130 5.69 3.72 -3.68
C TYR A 130 4.44 3.68 -4.57
N MET A 131 4.49 4.34 -5.73
CA MET A 131 3.38 4.36 -6.68
C MET A 131 3.11 2.98 -7.29
N TYR A 132 4.15 2.20 -7.53
CA TYR A 132 4.03 0.79 -7.91
C TYR A 132 3.25 -0.02 -6.84
N ARG A 133 3.63 0.09 -5.56
CA ARG A 133 2.88 -0.60 -4.47
C ARG A 133 1.43 -0.15 -4.42
N LEU A 134 1.18 1.15 -4.57
CA LEU A 134 -0.17 1.71 -4.61
C LEU A 134 -0.99 1.14 -5.77
N GLU A 135 -0.41 0.99 -6.96
CA GLU A 135 -1.04 0.36 -8.12
C GLU A 135 -1.40 -1.10 -7.82
N VAL A 136 -0.48 -1.89 -7.27
CA VAL A 136 -0.74 -3.31 -6.95
C VAL A 136 -1.81 -3.44 -5.85
N HIS A 137 -1.73 -2.64 -4.79
CA HIS A 137 -2.74 -2.57 -3.73
C HIS A 137 -4.14 -2.26 -4.29
N THR A 138 -4.23 -1.21 -5.09
CA THR A 138 -5.51 -0.77 -5.67
C THR A 138 -6.04 -1.75 -6.71
N ALA A 139 -5.16 -2.40 -7.48
CA ALA A 139 -5.52 -3.47 -8.40
C ALA A 139 -6.10 -4.70 -7.68
N LEU A 140 -5.55 -5.04 -6.51
CA LEU A 140 -6.06 -6.12 -5.66
C LEU A 140 -7.45 -5.78 -5.09
N VAL A 141 -7.60 -4.58 -4.53
CA VAL A 141 -8.82 -4.18 -3.81
C VAL A 141 -9.96 -3.78 -4.76
N MET A 142 -9.64 -3.06 -5.84
CA MET A 142 -10.62 -2.50 -6.79
C MET A 142 -10.77 -3.35 -8.07
N GLY A 143 -9.86 -4.28 -8.34
CA GLY A 143 -9.97 -5.22 -9.44
C GLY A 143 -9.55 -4.69 -10.82
N HIS A 144 -8.99 -3.49 -10.93
CA HIS A 144 -8.39 -2.99 -12.18
C HIS A 144 -7.07 -3.72 -12.48
N PRO A 145 -6.59 -3.75 -13.75
CA PRO A 145 -5.27 -4.31 -14.08
C PRO A 145 -4.13 -3.50 -13.45
N VAL A 146 -2.97 -4.13 -13.26
CA VAL A 146 -1.72 -3.44 -12.90
C VAL A 146 -1.15 -2.86 -14.19
N ARG A 147 -0.97 -1.53 -14.25
CA ARG A 147 -0.60 -0.83 -15.50
C ARG A 147 0.89 -0.81 -15.80
N CYS A 148 1.72 -0.76 -14.75
CA CYS A 148 3.18 -0.74 -14.87
C CYS A 148 3.72 -1.98 -14.14
N PRO A 149 3.96 -3.09 -14.86
CA PRO A 149 4.43 -4.32 -14.25
C PRO A 149 5.88 -4.19 -13.76
N GLU A 150 6.23 -4.89 -12.67
CA GLU A 150 7.59 -4.84 -12.13
C GLU A 150 8.64 -5.31 -13.14
N LEU A 151 8.30 -6.29 -13.99
CA LEU A 151 9.21 -6.89 -14.96
C LEU A 151 9.70 -5.91 -16.04
N GLU A 152 9.00 -4.79 -16.23
CA GLU A 152 9.38 -3.70 -17.15
C GLU A 152 10.03 -2.52 -16.41
N SER A 153 10.22 -2.64 -15.09
CA SER A 153 10.81 -1.61 -14.24
C SER A 153 12.31 -1.80 -14.09
N LEU A 154 13.09 -0.94 -14.74
CA LEU A 154 14.55 -0.83 -14.63
C LEU A 154 14.95 0.26 -13.62
N VAL A 155 14.26 0.30 -12.47
CA VAL A 155 14.50 1.23 -11.36
C VAL A 155 15.05 0.45 -10.17
N ALA A 156 16.23 0.81 -9.69
CA ALA A 156 16.84 0.17 -8.53
C ALA A 156 16.07 0.51 -7.25
N TYR A 157 16.22 -0.33 -6.23
CA TYR A 157 15.73 0.01 -4.89
C TYR A 157 16.50 1.20 -4.32
N PRO A 158 15.84 2.06 -3.51
CA PRO A 158 16.54 3.10 -2.77
C PRO A 158 17.51 2.47 -1.75
N GLN A 159 18.67 3.11 -1.57
CA GLN A 159 19.77 2.60 -0.77
C GLN A 159 20.32 3.62 0.23
N ILE A 160 20.26 4.91 -0.10
CA ILE A 160 20.84 5.97 0.74
C ILE A 160 19.73 6.50 1.65
N PRO A 161 19.81 6.40 2.98
CA PRO A 161 18.77 6.95 3.86
C PRO A 161 18.62 8.46 3.67
N ASP A 162 17.44 8.99 4.02
CA ASP A 162 17.30 10.43 4.15
C ASP A 162 18.12 10.84 5.37
N PHE A 163 19.22 11.59 5.18
CA PHE A 163 19.91 12.23 6.30
C PHE A 163 18.97 13.29 6.86
N ASP A 164 18.13 12.92 7.83
CA ASP A 164 17.42 13.91 8.62
C ASP A 164 18.50 14.55 9.52
N ARG A 165 19.10 15.66 9.06
CA ARG A 165 20.01 16.50 9.86
C ARG A 165 19.38 17.04 11.16
N PHE A 166 18.12 16.69 11.44
CA PHE A 166 17.36 17.02 12.63
C PHE A 166 17.49 15.94 13.71
N GLY A 167 18.73 15.66 14.12
CA GLY A 167 19.06 15.12 15.44
C GLY A 167 19.24 16.21 16.52
N GLY A 168 18.88 17.48 16.25
CA GLY A 168 19.10 18.59 17.16
C GLY A 168 17.89 19.51 17.27
N ASN A 169 17.36 19.65 18.49
CA ASN A 169 16.35 20.62 19.00
C ASN A 169 15.00 20.06 19.51
N TYR A 170 14.95 18.79 19.94
CA TYR A 170 13.93 18.34 20.91
C TYR A 170 14.57 18.03 22.26
N GLY A 171 14.79 19.07 23.07
CA GLY A 171 15.10 18.96 24.50
C GLY A 171 16.46 18.35 24.86
N GLU A 172 17.14 18.96 25.83
CA GLU A 172 18.26 18.34 26.55
C GLU A 172 17.82 16.96 27.07
N GLY A 173 18.27 15.87 26.41
CA GLY A 173 17.94 14.49 26.81
C GLY A 173 17.83 13.46 25.69
N SER A 174 17.91 13.84 24.41
CA SER A 174 17.78 12.87 23.30
C SER A 174 18.99 11.94 23.20
N GLU A 175 18.77 10.65 23.46
CA GLU A 175 19.70 9.56 23.17
C GLU A 175 20.24 9.67 21.73
N ALA A 176 21.55 9.50 21.56
CA ALA A 176 22.22 9.59 20.27
C ALA A 176 21.55 8.66 19.26
N ILE A 177 21.00 9.23 18.17
CA ILE A 177 20.52 8.46 17.03
C ILE A 177 21.73 7.71 16.48
N ASN A 178 21.75 6.39 16.61
CA ASN A 178 22.74 5.58 15.91
C ASN A 178 22.41 5.68 14.41
N ASP A 179 23.31 6.25 13.60
CA ASP A 179 23.18 6.35 12.13
C ASP A 179 22.72 5.02 11.46
N ASN A 180 23.02 3.89 12.10
CA ASN A 180 22.56 2.57 11.69
C ASN A 180 21.03 2.44 11.61
N ASP A 181 20.25 3.08 12.49
CA ASP A 181 18.79 2.95 12.50
C ASP A 181 18.13 3.63 11.29
N GLU A 182 18.72 4.71 10.76
CA GLU A 182 18.24 5.39 9.55
C GLU A 182 18.54 4.59 8.28
N VAL A 183 19.72 3.98 8.18
CA VAL A 183 20.02 3.05 7.07
C VAL A 183 19.09 1.83 7.14
N GLU A 184 18.76 1.37 8.36
CA GLU A 184 18.02 0.14 8.59
C GLU A 184 16.57 0.20 8.06
N TRP A 185 15.85 1.34 8.18
CA TRP A 185 14.43 1.39 7.77
C TRP A 185 14.19 1.08 6.28
N LEU A 186 15.14 1.43 5.41
CA LEU A 186 15.08 1.11 3.97
C LEU A 186 15.10 -0.39 3.71
N THR A 187 15.71 -1.19 4.59
CA THR A 187 15.73 -2.66 4.48
C THR A 187 14.31 -3.21 4.60
N GLY A 188 13.59 -2.81 5.65
CA GLY A 188 12.18 -3.17 5.82
C GLY A 188 11.31 -2.60 4.70
N TRP A 189 11.58 -1.36 4.29
CA TRP A 189 10.84 -0.72 3.20
C TRP A 189 11.00 -1.48 1.89
N ASN A 190 12.21 -1.84 1.48
CA ASN A 190 12.48 -2.61 0.26
C ASN A 190 11.83 -3.99 0.31
N PHE A 191 11.86 -4.67 1.47
CA PHE A 191 11.16 -5.94 1.63
C PHE A 191 9.64 -5.81 1.45
N VAL A 192 9.03 -4.71 1.89
CA VAL A 192 7.62 -4.44 1.57
C VAL A 192 7.41 -4.33 0.05
N THR A 193 8.33 -3.74 -0.73
CA THR A 193 8.24 -3.81 -2.21
C THR A 193 8.21 -5.25 -2.70
N ASP A 194 9.09 -6.11 -2.18
CA ASP A 194 9.14 -7.53 -2.59
C ASP A 194 7.83 -8.26 -2.30
N LEU A 195 7.16 -7.96 -1.18
CA LEU A 195 5.83 -8.49 -0.89
C LEU A 195 4.82 -8.07 -1.97
N TYR A 196 4.81 -6.78 -2.36
CA TYR A 196 3.95 -6.27 -3.43
C TYR A 196 4.30 -6.84 -4.82
N ARG A 197 5.58 -7.12 -5.11
CA ARG A 197 5.99 -7.87 -6.31
C ARG A 197 5.43 -9.28 -6.30
N GLY A 198 5.51 -9.98 -5.18
CA GLY A 198 4.83 -11.26 -4.99
C GLY A 198 3.33 -11.15 -5.29
N LEU A 199 2.64 -10.15 -4.71
CA LEU A 199 1.21 -9.92 -4.95
C LEU A 199 0.86 -9.66 -6.41
N GLU A 200 1.67 -8.89 -7.15
CA GLU A 200 1.46 -8.66 -8.59
C GLU A 200 1.41 -9.99 -9.37
N HIS A 201 2.42 -10.84 -9.17
CA HIS A 201 2.51 -12.15 -9.84
C HIS A 201 1.37 -13.08 -9.43
N LEU A 202 0.94 -13.03 -8.16
CA LEU A 202 -0.24 -13.76 -7.69
C LEU A 202 -1.51 -13.22 -8.38
N LEU A 203 -1.70 -11.90 -8.47
CA LEU A 203 -2.86 -11.28 -9.14
C LEU A 203 -2.96 -11.70 -10.61
N ALA A 204 -1.84 -11.71 -11.33
CA ALA A 204 -1.77 -12.17 -12.71
C ALA A 204 -2.24 -13.63 -12.86
N LYS A 205 -1.98 -14.49 -11.88
CA LYS A 205 -2.45 -15.88 -11.83
C LYS A 205 -3.90 -16.02 -11.36
N PHE A 206 -4.39 -15.15 -10.47
CA PHE A 206 -5.76 -15.17 -9.96
C PHE A 206 -6.80 -14.77 -10.99
N ARG A 207 -6.53 -13.74 -11.81
CA ARG A 207 -7.51 -13.21 -12.77
C ARG A 207 -7.97 -14.24 -13.81
N PRO A 208 -7.08 -15.02 -14.47
CA PRO A 208 -7.49 -16.06 -15.41
C PRO A 208 -8.39 -17.13 -14.79
N ARG A 209 -8.16 -17.50 -13.51
CA ARG A 209 -9.02 -18.46 -12.81
C ARG A 209 -10.42 -17.94 -12.53
N ARG A 210 -10.56 -16.64 -12.22
CA ARG A 210 -11.88 -15.98 -12.12
C ARG A 210 -12.63 -15.98 -13.45
N LEU A 211 -11.90 -16.06 -14.55
CA LEU A 211 -12.45 -16.07 -15.90
C LEU A 211 -12.62 -17.48 -16.47
N SER A 212 -12.03 -18.51 -15.83
CA SER A 212 -12.02 -19.90 -16.32
C SER A 212 -13.37 -20.62 -16.25
N THR A 213 -14.38 -20.05 -15.59
CA THR A 213 -15.78 -20.47 -15.77
C THR A 213 -16.36 -20.04 -17.12
N HIS A 214 -15.66 -19.16 -17.84
CA HIS A 214 -15.88 -18.84 -19.25
C HIS A 214 -14.65 -19.27 -20.06
N HIS A 215 -14.68 -20.49 -20.58
CA HIS A 215 -13.78 -21.00 -21.61
C HIS A 215 -13.26 -19.89 -22.54
N SER A 216 -11.95 -19.69 -22.56
CA SER A 216 -11.18 -18.90 -23.53
C SER A 216 -11.79 -17.55 -23.95
N ARG A 217 -11.51 -16.46 -23.21
CA ARG A 217 -11.85 -15.09 -23.67
C ARG A 217 -11.05 -14.59 -24.87
N ILE A 218 -10.01 -15.31 -25.31
CA ILE A 218 -9.39 -15.04 -26.62
C ILE A 218 -10.20 -15.73 -27.75
N GLY A 219 -11.39 -16.22 -27.42
CA GLY A 219 -12.31 -16.87 -28.34
C GLY A 219 -11.81 -18.23 -28.82
N PRO A 220 -12.65 -19.00 -29.51
CA PRO A 220 -12.30 -20.25 -30.17
C PRO A 220 -11.33 -20.09 -31.37
N GLY A 221 -10.54 -19.01 -31.44
CA GLY A 221 -9.60 -18.71 -32.54
C GLY A 221 -8.19 -18.30 -32.11
N SER A 222 -7.90 -18.23 -30.79
CA SER A 222 -6.53 -17.96 -30.34
C SER A 222 -5.65 -19.18 -30.50
N THR A 223 -4.67 -19.09 -31.38
CA THR A 223 -3.64 -20.11 -31.59
C THR A 223 -2.55 -20.07 -30.53
N LEU A 224 -2.44 -18.96 -29.77
CA LEU A 224 -1.41 -18.77 -28.75
C LEU A 224 -1.99 -19.03 -27.35
N PRO A 225 -1.67 -20.16 -26.69
CA PRO A 225 -2.01 -20.36 -25.30
C PRO A 225 -1.07 -19.49 -24.43
N THR A 226 -1.61 -18.61 -23.58
CA THR A 226 -0.77 -17.84 -22.62
C THR A 226 -0.69 -18.47 -21.23
N VAL A 227 -1.31 -19.65 -21.04
CA VAL A 227 -1.35 -20.34 -19.74
C VAL A 227 0.04 -20.73 -19.24
N PHE A 228 0.99 -21.01 -20.13
CA PHE A 228 2.36 -21.36 -19.76
C PHE A 228 3.09 -20.23 -19.02
N LEU A 229 2.70 -18.97 -19.25
CA LEU A 229 3.30 -17.80 -18.58
C LEU A 229 2.95 -17.71 -17.08
N ILE A 230 1.93 -18.45 -16.63
CA ILE A 230 1.43 -18.44 -15.25
C ILE A 230 1.51 -19.82 -14.57
N ASP A 231 2.19 -20.77 -15.21
CA ASP A 231 2.33 -22.15 -14.74
C ASP A 231 3.56 -22.31 -13.84
N PHE A 232 3.43 -21.81 -12.61
CA PHE A 232 4.42 -21.99 -11.56
C PHE A 232 3.73 -22.33 -10.24
N ASP A 233 4.41 -23.05 -9.35
CA ASP A 233 3.92 -23.26 -7.99
C ASP A 233 4.13 -21.97 -7.14
N PRO A 234 3.06 -21.27 -6.70
CA PRO A 234 3.20 -20.02 -5.98
C PRO A 234 3.84 -20.19 -4.60
N GLU A 235 3.71 -21.37 -3.99
CA GLU A 235 4.33 -21.61 -2.69
C GLU A 235 5.85 -21.64 -2.82
N SER A 236 6.39 -22.48 -3.71
CA SER A 236 7.84 -22.59 -3.91
C SER A 236 8.47 -21.35 -4.55
N LYS A 237 7.76 -20.66 -5.47
CA LYS A 237 8.34 -19.52 -6.21
C LYS A 237 8.16 -18.17 -5.55
N ILE A 238 7.14 -18.00 -4.71
CA ILE A 238 6.84 -16.70 -4.07
C ILE A 238 6.91 -16.82 -2.55
N LEU A 239 6.14 -17.72 -1.94
CA LEU A 239 6.03 -17.74 -0.48
C LEU A 239 7.33 -18.18 0.21
N MET A 240 7.97 -19.25 -0.27
CA MET A 240 9.20 -19.76 0.34
C MET A 240 10.37 -18.75 0.30
N PRO A 241 10.68 -18.09 -0.84
CA PRO A 241 11.69 -17.03 -0.88
C PRO A 241 11.38 -15.85 0.05
N LEU A 242 10.11 -15.38 0.06
CA LEU A 242 9.70 -14.28 0.93
C LEU A 242 9.80 -14.66 2.41
N LYS A 243 9.42 -15.88 2.79
CA LYS A 243 9.58 -16.41 4.15
C LYS A 243 11.05 -16.48 4.56
N ALA A 244 11.92 -16.95 3.65
CA ALA A 244 13.36 -17.02 3.91
C ALA A 244 13.97 -15.61 4.08
N ALA A 245 13.53 -14.64 3.29
CA ALA A 245 13.94 -13.24 3.43
C ALA A 245 13.41 -12.59 4.73
N LEU A 246 12.13 -12.81 5.07
CA LEU A 246 11.53 -12.37 6.34
C LEU A 246 12.32 -12.88 7.55
N ASN A 247 12.76 -14.15 7.53
CA ASN A 247 13.57 -14.75 8.57
C ASN A 247 14.99 -14.17 8.69
N LYS A 248 15.47 -13.45 7.68
CA LYS A 248 16.76 -12.73 7.70
C LYS A 248 16.61 -11.27 8.10
N LEU A 249 15.38 -10.72 8.12
CA LEU A 249 15.16 -9.36 8.55
C LEU A 249 15.45 -9.19 10.05
N PRO A 250 16.00 -8.03 10.45
CA PRO A 250 16.09 -7.61 11.85
C PRO A 250 14.76 -7.75 12.60
N ILE A 251 14.83 -8.10 13.88
CA ILE A 251 13.64 -8.41 14.70
C ILE A 251 12.65 -7.25 14.79
N ARG A 252 13.13 -6.00 14.70
CA ARG A 252 12.30 -4.79 14.71
C ARG A 252 11.33 -4.70 13.54
N PHE A 253 11.57 -5.41 12.44
CA PHE A 253 10.66 -5.50 11.30
C PHE A 253 9.62 -6.62 11.43
N ARG A 254 9.72 -7.44 12.48
CA ARG A 254 8.73 -8.49 12.78
C ARG A 254 7.71 -8.04 13.82
N HIS A 255 8.11 -7.13 14.72
CA HIS A 255 7.26 -6.61 15.79
C HIS A 255 7.39 -5.10 15.89
N ALA A 256 6.29 -4.39 15.64
CA ALA A 256 6.25 -2.93 15.76
C ALA A 256 6.33 -2.51 17.24
N GLN A 257 7.39 -1.78 17.60
CA GLN A 257 7.49 -1.14 18.93
C GLN A 257 6.57 0.07 19.01
N PRO A 258 5.95 0.38 20.17
CA PRO A 258 5.09 1.56 20.34
C PRO A 258 5.70 2.84 19.78
N LEU A 259 4.85 3.78 19.32
CA LEU A 259 5.33 5.08 18.84
C LEU A 259 6.18 5.77 19.91
N SER A 260 7.32 6.31 19.48
CA SER A 260 8.29 7.01 20.30
C SER A 260 8.53 8.43 19.79
N SER A 261 9.35 9.22 20.48
CA SER A 261 9.87 10.49 19.96
C SER A 261 10.87 10.29 18.81
N ASN A 262 11.45 9.10 18.67
CA ASN A 262 12.43 8.80 17.65
C ASN A 262 11.74 8.48 16.31
N VAL A 263 11.86 9.41 15.35
CA VAL A 263 11.25 9.31 14.02
C VAL A 263 11.77 8.08 13.26
N SER A 264 13.05 7.75 13.37
CA SER A 264 13.68 6.63 12.67
C SER A 264 13.16 5.28 13.18
N LEU A 265 13.00 5.13 14.50
CA LEU A 265 12.34 3.96 15.08
C LEU A 265 10.87 3.86 14.65
N ASN A 266 10.16 4.98 14.60
CA ASN A 266 8.77 5.01 14.14
C ASN A 266 8.66 4.57 12.67
N ARG A 267 9.60 4.98 11.79
CA ARG A 267 9.65 4.52 10.39
C ARG A 267 9.78 2.99 10.32
N CYS A 268 10.61 2.39 11.17
CA CYS A 268 10.72 0.93 11.28
C CYS A 268 9.42 0.28 11.75
N GLY A 269 8.73 0.86 12.74
CA GLY A 269 7.41 0.39 13.20
C GLY A 269 6.34 0.41 12.10
N PHE A 270 6.35 1.44 11.25
CA PHE A 270 5.52 1.49 10.05
C PHE A 270 5.85 0.38 9.05
N GLN A 271 7.13 0.06 8.85
CA GLN A 271 7.52 -1.05 7.98
C GLN A 271 7.09 -2.39 8.57
N ALA A 272 7.29 -2.61 9.88
CA ALA A 272 6.84 -3.83 10.55
C ALA A 272 5.33 -4.05 10.39
N THR A 273 4.54 -2.99 10.56
CA THR A 273 3.08 -3.01 10.34
C THR A 273 2.73 -3.44 8.92
N ASN A 274 3.36 -2.82 7.91
CA ASN A 274 3.13 -3.18 6.51
C ASN A 274 3.57 -4.62 6.20
N ILE A 275 4.70 -5.07 6.75
CA ILE A 275 5.22 -6.43 6.54
C ILE A 275 4.23 -7.45 7.05
N VAL A 276 3.72 -7.28 8.28
CA VAL A 276 2.73 -8.18 8.88
C VAL A 276 1.48 -8.29 8.00
N CYS A 277 0.86 -7.16 7.66
CA CYS A 277 -0.39 -7.16 6.88
C CYS A 277 -0.17 -7.72 5.47
N THR A 278 0.83 -7.24 4.74
CA THR A 278 1.04 -7.60 3.33
C THR A 278 1.58 -9.04 3.19
N TYR A 279 2.41 -9.54 4.12
CA TYR A 279 2.89 -10.92 4.07
C TYR A 279 1.76 -11.93 4.31
N GLN A 280 0.86 -11.65 5.26
CA GLN A 280 -0.31 -12.49 5.47
C GLN A 280 -1.23 -12.48 4.25
N LEU A 281 -1.41 -11.33 3.60
CA LEU A 281 -2.14 -11.23 2.35
C LEU A 281 -1.51 -12.09 1.23
N VAL A 282 -0.17 -12.10 1.11
CA VAL A 282 0.55 -13.00 0.20
C VAL A 282 0.23 -14.47 0.52
N ARG A 283 0.31 -14.88 1.79
CA ARG A 283 -0.01 -16.24 2.24
C ARG A 283 -1.44 -16.64 1.87
N ILE A 284 -2.42 -15.78 2.17
CA ILE A 284 -3.84 -16.03 1.86
C ILE A 284 -4.01 -16.23 0.35
N MET A 285 -3.40 -15.36 -0.47
CA MET A 285 -3.43 -15.49 -1.93
C MET A 285 -2.78 -16.79 -2.41
N VAL A 286 -1.63 -17.18 -1.87
CA VAL A 286 -0.98 -18.46 -2.23
C VAL A 286 -1.88 -19.65 -1.91
N TYR A 287 -2.43 -19.71 -0.70
CA TYR A 287 -3.26 -20.84 -0.26
C TYR A 287 -4.65 -20.86 -0.87
N ALA A 288 -5.21 -19.70 -1.21
CA ALA A 288 -6.49 -19.65 -1.88
C ALA A 288 -6.42 -20.20 -3.32
N PHE A 289 -5.24 -20.41 -3.91
CA PHE A 289 -5.16 -21.01 -5.25
C PHE A 289 -5.65 -22.45 -5.31
N SER A 290 -5.42 -23.28 -4.29
CA SER A 290 -5.82 -24.68 -4.36
C SER A 290 -7.00 -24.93 -3.44
N LYS A 291 -8.01 -25.66 -3.92
CA LYS A 291 -9.07 -26.19 -3.04
C LYS A 291 -8.48 -26.96 -1.86
N ALA A 292 -7.39 -27.70 -2.10
CA ALA A 292 -6.70 -28.48 -1.06
C ALA A 292 -6.10 -27.61 0.07
N THR A 293 -5.81 -26.33 -0.19
CA THR A 293 -5.22 -25.40 0.78
C THR A 293 -6.17 -24.28 1.18
N PHE A 294 -7.43 -24.32 0.77
CA PHE A 294 -8.40 -23.26 1.07
C PHE A 294 -8.64 -23.10 2.57
N SER A 295 -8.74 -24.22 3.29
CA SER A 295 -8.75 -24.27 4.75
C SER A 295 -7.57 -23.48 5.36
N GLN A 296 -6.37 -23.66 4.83
CA GLN A 296 -5.17 -22.94 5.26
C GLN A 296 -5.25 -21.43 4.97
N ALA A 297 -5.92 -21.02 3.89
CA ALA A 297 -6.20 -19.62 3.60
C ALA A 297 -7.13 -19.01 4.66
N CYS A 298 -8.18 -19.73 5.08
CA CYS A 298 -9.11 -19.30 6.12
C CYS A 298 -8.42 -19.17 7.48
N ARG A 299 -7.59 -20.16 7.87
CA ARG A 299 -6.78 -20.08 9.10
C ARG A 299 -5.79 -18.92 9.06
N THR A 300 -5.12 -18.72 7.93
CA THR A 300 -4.21 -17.59 7.74
C THR A 300 -4.91 -16.23 7.88
N ALA A 301 -6.18 -16.13 7.49
CA ALA A 301 -6.96 -14.90 7.69
C ALA A 301 -7.30 -14.65 9.18
N ILE A 302 -7.40 -15.70 10.00
CA ILE A 302 -7.52 -15.59 11.45
C ILE A 302 -6.16 -15.17 12.04
N ASP A 303 -5.05 -15.81 11.64
CA ASP A 303 -3.69 -15.41 12.03
C ASP A 303 -3.45 -13.92 11.74
N LEU A 304 -3.92 -13.42 10.59
CA LEU A 304 -3.81 -12.00 10.23
C LEU A 304 -4.50 -11.09 11.25
N VAL A 305 -5.69 -11.46 11.71
CA VAL A 305 -6.43 -10.65 12.70
C VAL A 305 -5.68 -10.63 14.03
N GLU A 306 -5.15 -11.77 14.47
CA GLU A 306 -4.34 -11.87 15.69
C GLU A 306 -3.06 -11.04 15.59
N ASP A 307 -2.34 -11.17 14.47
CA ASP A 307 -1.14 -10.41 14.20
C ASP A 307 -1.44 -8.90 14.15
N MET A 308 -2.51 -8.49 13.46
CA MET A 308 -2.94 -7.10 13.42
C MET A 308 -3.36 -6.56 14.79
N ALA A 309 -3.97 -7.39 15.65
CA ALA A 309 -4.32 -7.01 17.02
C ALA A 309 -3.09 -6.78 17.91
N SER A 310 -1.94 -7.39 17.57
CA SER A 310 -0.68 -7.16 18.27
C SER A 310 0.01 -5.83 17.90
N ILE A 311 -0.38 -5.20 16.79
CA ILE A 311 0.22 -3.96 16.31
C ILE A 311 -0.22 -2.78 17.20
N PRO A 312 0.70 -1.91 17.65
CA PRO A 312 0.31 -0.75 18.43
C PRO A 312 -0.73 0.11 17.69
N MET A 313 -1.81 0.46 18.39
CA MET A 313 -2.98 1.13 17.83
C MET A 313 -2.64 2.41 17.05
N ASP A 314 -1.58 3.12 17.43
CA ASP A 314 -1.22 4.33 16.72
C ASP A 314 -0.72 4.04 15.30
N TYR A 315 0.12 3.02 15.06
CA TYR A 315 0.47 2.64 13.68
C TYR A 315 -0.75 2.19 12.91
N LEU A 316 -1.63 1.42 13.55
CA LEU A 316 -2.90 1.06 12.93
C LEU A 316 -3.67 2.31 12.52
N LYS A 317 -3.83 3.35 13.37
CA LYS A 317 -4.50 4.62 13.02
C LYS A 317 -3.94 5.28 11.76
N TRP A 318 -2.62 5.29 11.63
CA TRP A 318 -1.94 5.93 10.51
C TRP A 318 -1.97 5.11 9.22
N THR A 319 -2.16 3.79 9.33
CA THR A 319 -2.13 2.84 8.20
C THR A 319 -3.53 2.31 7.85
N THR A 320 -4.55 2.59 8.67
CA THR A 320 -5.77 1.76 8.71
C THR A 320 -6.57 1.79 7.44
N LEU A 321 -6.52 2.83 6.59
CA LEU A 321 -7.32 2.78 5.38
C LEU A 321 -6.81 1.70 4.40
N ALA A 322 -5.50 1.63 4.19
CA ALA A 322 -4.91 0.58 3.37
C ALA A 322 -5.17 -0.79 4.00
N ALA A 323 -4.89 -0.95 5.30
CA ALA A 323 -5.12 -2.22 6.01
C ALA A 323 -6.60 -2.64 6.03
N THR A 324 -7.53 -1.70 6.20
CA THR A 324 -8.99 -1.96 6.16
C THR A 324 -9.43 -2.37 4.75
N GLN A 325 -8.84 -1.77 3.73
CA GLN A 325 -9.09 -2.14 2.34
C GLN A 325 -8.51 -3.51 2.01
N GLU A 326 -7.31 -3.84 2.51
CA GLU A 326 -6.72 -5.18 2.42
C GLU A 326 -7.63 -6.21 3.09
N LEU A 327 -8.06 -5.99 4.34
CA LEU A 327 -9.00 -6.87 5.05
C LEU A 327 -10.33 -7.03 4.30
N SER A 328 -10.90 -5.92 3.81
CA SER A 328 -12.13 -5.97 3.03
C SER A 328 -11.94 -6.67 1.68
N GLY A 329 -10.77 -6.55 1.06
CA GLY A 329 -10.40 -7.22 -0.19
C GLY A 329 -10.19 -8.72 0.01
N ILE A 330 -9.53 -9.11 1.11
CA ILE A 330 -9.36 -10.49 1.54
C ILE A 330 -10.70 -11.16 1.79
N GLY A 331 -11.57 -10.54 2.58
CA GLY A 331 -12.90 -11.10 2.84
C GLY A 331 -13.74 -11.24 1.57
N HIS A 332 -13.63 -10.29 0.64
CA HIS A 332 -14.24 -10.44 -0.69
C HIS A 332 -13.61 -11.59 -1.49
N MET A 333 -12.27 -11.73 -1.47
CA MET A 333 -11.56 -12.79 -2.16
C MET A 333 -11.96 -14.17 -1.64
N LEU A 334 -11.92 -14.38 -0.32
CA LEU A 334 -12.33 -15.62 0.34
C LEU A 334 -13.80 -15.93 0.05
N TRP A 335 -14.68 -14.92 0.10
CA TRP A 335 -16.09 -15.09 -0.24
C TRP A 335 -16.30 -15.53 -1.71
N GLN A 336 -15.52 -14.99 -2.66
CA GLN A 336 -15.63 -15.41 -4.07
C GLN A 336 -15.26 -16.89 -4.26
N PHE A 337 -14.46 -17.50 -3.39
CA PHE A 337 -14.18 -18.94 -3.43
C PHE A 337 -15.39 -19.81 -3.10
N MET A 338 -16.39 -19.30 -2.39
CA MET A 338 -17.66 -20.01 -2.16
C MET A 338 -18.42 -20.33 -3.43
N ARG A 339 -18.13 -19.62 -4.53
CA ARG A 339 -18.74 -19.90 -5.84
C ARG A 339 -18.18 -21.18 -6.46
N GLN A 340 -17.18 -21.80 -5.84
CA GLN A 340 -16.67 -23.12 -6.18
C GLN A 340 -17.27 -24.12 -5.20
N ASP A 341 -17.55 -25.35 -5.64
CA ASP A 341 -18.05 -26.41 -4.75
C ASP A 341 -17.01 -26.67 -3.63
N LEU A 342 -17.35 -26.22 -2.42
CA LEU A 342 -16.57 -26.38 -1.19
C LEU A 342 -17.12 -27.56 -0.38
N VAL A 343 -16.27 -28.20 0.40
CA VAL A 343 -16.70 -29.23 1.36
C VAL A 343 -17.26 -28.52 2.61
N THR A 344 -18.20 -29.15 3.34
CA THR A 344 -18.82 -28.57 4.54
C THR A 344 -17.81 -28.03 5.57
N ALA A 345 -16.65 -28.68 5.74
CA ALA A 345 -15.59 -28.22 6.62
C ALA A 345 -15.03 -26.84 6.21
N ASP A 346 -14.83 -26.62 4.91
CA ASP A 346 -14.32 -25.35 4.38
C ASP A 346 -15.32 -24.21 4.58
N TYR A 347 -16.63 -24.49 4.54
CA TYR A 347 -17.66 -23.50 4.84
C TYR A 347 -17.59 -23.01 6.29
N HIS A 348 -17.37 -23.94 7.25
CA HIS A 348 -17.21 -23.57 8.65
C HIS A 348 -15.97 -22.71 8.88
N GLU A 349 -14.83 -23.07 8.29
CA GLU A 349 -13.61 -22.28 8.43
C GLU A 349 -13.72 -20.92 7.76
N LEU A 350 -14.34 -20.84 6.59
CA LEU A 350 -14.60 -19.58 5.91
C LEU A 350 -15.48 -18.65 6.76
N ARG A 351 -16.56 -19.21 7.34
CA ARG A 351 -17.45 -18.45 8.21
C ARG A 351 -16.71 -17.91 9.42
N SER A 352 -15.90 -18.75 10.09
CA SER A 352 -15.07 -18.35 11.22
C SER A 352 -14.10 -17.23 10.85
N ALA A 353 -13.44 -17.33 9.69
CA ALA A 353 -12.55 -16.28 9.19
C ALA A 353 -13.29 -14.96 8.92
N LEU A 354 -14.44 -15.01 8.24
CA LEU A 354 -15.24 -13.81 7.95
C LEU A 354 -15.81 -13.15 9.22
N LEU A 355 -16.23 -13.95 10.21
CA LEU A 355 -16.66 -13.47 11.53
C LEU A 355 -15.51 -12.80 12.27
N CYS A 356 -14.35 -13.45 12.33
CA CYS A 356 -13.16 -12.91 12.98
C CYS A 356 -12.75 -11.56 12.39
N ILE A 357 -12.69 -11.44 11.05
CA ILE A 357 -12.41 -10.17 10.36
C ILE A 357 -13.48 -9.14 10.70
N LYS A 358 -14.77 -9.52 10.67
CA LYS A 358 -15.88 -8.61 10.98
C LYS A 358 -15.78 -8.06 12.41
N GLU A 359 -15.59 -8.92 13.41
CA GLU A 359 -15.50 -8.56 14.83
C GLU A 359 -14.30 -7.65 15.09
N TYR A 360 -13.16 -7.94 14.47
CA TYR A 360 -12.00 -7.06 14.53
C TYR A 360 -12.29 -5.68 13.90
N LEU A 361 -12.90 -5.65 12.71
CA LEU A 361 -13.30 -4.37 12.10
C LEU A 361 -14.33 -3.62 12.97
N GLU A 362 -15.23 -4.32 13.67
CA GLU A 362 -16.19 -3.73 14.60
C GLU A 362 -15.52 -3.12 15.84
N SER A 363 -14.52 -3.79 16.42
CA SER A 363 -13.76 -3.25 17.56
C SER A 363 -13.05 -1.94 17.21
N LEU A 364 -12.60 -1.83 15.96
CA LEU A 364 -11.95 -0.65 15.40
C LEU A 364 -12.91 0.52 15.08
N GLN A 365 -14.23 0.30 14.98
CA GLN A 365 -15.19 1.36 14.59
C GLN A 365 -15.23 2.53 15.57
N SER A 366 -15.00 2.26 16.85
CA SER A 366 -14.91 3.27 17.90
C SER A 366 -13.81 4.30 17.61
N SER A 367 -12.72 3.83 16.99
CA SER A 367 -11.57 4.64 16.61
C SER A 367 -11.66 5.17 15.18
N PHE A 368 -12.39 4.48 14.29
CA PHE A 368 -12.41 4.76 12.85
C PHE A 368 -13.80 4.59 12.22
N THR A 369 -14.47 5.71 11.98
CA THR A 369 -15.83 5.72 11.41
C THR A 369 -15.91 5.12 9.99
N TYR A 370 -14.81 5.16 9.23
CA TYR A 370 -14.76 4.63 7.86
C TYR A 370 -14.70 3.09 7.80
N VAL A 371 -14.28 2.42 8.89
CA VAL A 371 -14.22 0.96 8.98
C VAL A 371 -15.61 0.32 8.93
N ARG A 372 -16.64 1.07 9.33
CA ARG A 372 -18.04 0.63 9.33
C ARG A 372 -18.47 0.04 7.98
N ARG A 373 -18.06 0.64 6.86
CA ARG A 373 -18.43 0.13 5.52
C ARG A 373 -17.80 -1.24 5.23
N ALA A 374 -16.56 -1.45 5.64
CA ALA A 374 -15.87 -2.73 5.46
C ALA A 374 -16.53 -3.82 6.32
N SER A 375 -16.77 -3.53 7.61
CA SER A 375 -17.49 -4.44 8.52
C SER A 375 -18.89 -4.82 7.98
N MET A 376 -19.67 -3.84 7.51
CA MET A 376 -20.99 -4.11 6.91
C MET A 376 -20.91 -5.02 5.68
N ARG A 377 -19.86 -4.91 4.86
CA ARG A 377 -19.63 -5.81 3.72
C ARG A 377 -19.26 -7.22 4.19
N MET A 378 -18.37 -7.36 5.18
CA MET A 378 -18.03 -8.66 5.76
C MET A 378 -19.25 -9.37 6.32
N GLY A 379 -20.11 -8.65 7.04
CA GLY A 379 -21.37 -9.22 7.55
C GLY A 379 -22.34 -9.66 6.45
N LYS A 380 -22.32 -9.04 5.25
CA LYS A 380 -23.09 -9.53 4.10
C LYS A 380 -22.52 -10.84 3.55
N TYR A 381 -21.20 -10.96 3.48
CA TYR A 381 -20.53 -12.20 3.04
C TYR A 381 -20.78 -13.36 4.00
N GLU A 382 -20.62 -13.12 5.31
CA GLU A 382 -20.91 -14.13 6.34
C GLU A 382 -22.35 -14.66 6.25
N ARG A 383 -23.34 -13.76 6.13
CA ARG A 383 -24.75 -14.19 6.00
C ARG A 383 -25.03 -14.99 4.74
N SER A 384 -24.33 -14.72 3.64
CA SER A 384 -24.46 -15.51 2.41
C SER A 384 -23.78 -16.88 2.49
N VAL A 385 -22.97 -17.16 3.51
CA VAL A 385 -22.47 -18.51 3.81
C VAL A 385 -23.53 -19.36 4.51
N CYS A 386 -24.45 -18.71 5.23
CA CYS A 386 -25.50 -19.37 6.01
C CYS A 386 -26.78 -19.70 5.23
N ASN A 387 -26.94 -19.12 4.03
CA ASN A 387 -28.05 -19.35 3.10
C ASN A 387 -27.55 -20.13 1.90
#